data_AF-A0A509E8F7-F1
#
_entry.id   AF-A0A509E8F7-F1
#
_cell.length_a   1.000
_cell.length_b   1.000
_cell.length_c   1.000
_cell.angle_alpha   90.00
_cell.angle_beta   90.00
_cell.angle_gamma   90.00
#
_symmetry.space_group_name_H-M   'P 1'
#
loop_
_entity.id
_entity.type
_entity.pdbx_description
1 polymer ?
#
loop_
_entity_poly.entity_id
_entity_poly.type
_entity_poly.pdbx_seq_one_letter_code
_entity_poly.pdbx_strand_id
1 'polypeptide(L)'
;MSGLLAAVAQSTWRTLALVVVLVAAFVAAAVALFKLTVFGAAALYFVVWWTLLFAILPIRNQPEIRPEHIVPGQDPGAPATPRLREKAVWTTLFAGAVFLAALAIFPLAGL
;
A
#
# COMPACT_ATOMS: atom_id res chain seq x y z
N MET A 1 5.48 14.14 -11.56
CA MET A 1 4.89 12.90 -11.01
C MET A 1 4.30 12.15 -12.21
N SER A 2 4.64 10.88 -12.41
CA SER A 2 4.27 10.12 -13.62
C SER A 2 2.75 10.19 -13.85
N GLY A 3 2.33 10.75 -14.98
CA GLY A 3 0.90 10.98 -15.31
C GLY A 3 0.03 9.72 -15.21
N LEU A 4 0.66 8.54 -15.28
CA LEU A 4 0.02 7.24 -15.12
C LEU A 4 -0.53 6.99 -13.70
N LEU A 5 0.18 7.38 -12.64
CA LEU A 5 -0.32 7.26 -11.26
C LEU A 5 -1.48 8.22 -10.99
N ALA A 6 -1.40 9.44 -11.52
CA ALA A 6 -2.48 10.42 -11.43
C ALA A 6 -3.72 9.98 -12.21
N ALA A 7 -3.54 9.32 -13.37
CA ALA A 7 -4.63 8.78 -14.19
C ALA A 7 -5.37 7.62 -13.51
N VAL A 8 -4.65 6.71 -12.85
CA VAL A 8 -5.26 5.58 -12.12
C VAL A 8 -5.96 6.06 -10.85
N ALA A 9 -5.41 7.06 -10.16
CA ALA A 9 -5.97 7.62 -8.93
C ALA A 9 -7.24 8.46 -9.13
N GLN A 10 -7.67 8.74 -10.36
CA GLN A 10 -8.88 9.56 -10.61
C GLN A 10 -10.17 8.88 -10.17
N SER A 11 -10.25 7.55 -10.25
CA SER A 11 -11.42 6.80 -9.79
C SER A 11 -11.06 5.85 -8.66
N THR A 12 -11.85 5.88 -7.59
CA THR A 12 -11.71 4.94 -6.45
C THR A 12 -11.74 3.50 -6.95
N TRP A 13 -12.60 3.19 -7.93
CA TRP A 13 -12.71 1.81 -8.43
C TRP A 13 -11.47 1.29 -9.14
N ARG A 14 -10.84 2.08 -10.01
CA ARG A 14 -9.60 1.67 -10.69
C ARG A 14 -8.44 1.50 -9.71
N THR A 15 -8.38 2.33 -8.68
CA THR A 15 -7.34 2.20 -7.64
C THR A 15 -7.50 0.89 -6.89
N LEU A 16 -8.72 0.57 -6.44
CA LEU A 16 -9.00 -0.68 -5.75
C LEU A 16 -8.77 -1.89 -6.65
N ALA A 17 -9.22 -1.86 -7.90
CA ALA A 17 -8.98 -2.92 -8.86
C ALA A 17 -7.47 -3.15 -9.09
N LEU A 18 -6.69 -2.09 -9.28
CA LEU A 18 -5.23 -2.19 -9.42
C LEU A 18 -4.59 -2.81 -8.18
N VAL A 19 -4.96 -2.34 -6.99
CA VAL A 19 -4.44 -2.89 -5.73
C VAL A 19 -4.74 -4.38 -5.63
N VAL A 20 -5.99 -4.79 -5.87
CA VAL A 20 -6.39 -6.21 -5.83
C VAL A 20 -5.60 -7.05 -6.82
N VAL A 21 -5.44 -6.57 -8.06
CA VAL A 21 -4.66 -7.28 -9.09
C VAL A 21 -3.20 -7.42 -8.69
N LEU A 22 -2.58 -6.36 -8.15
CA LEU A 22 -1.19 -6.42 -7.68
C LEU A 22 -1.03 -7.37 -6.49
N VAL A 23 -1.95 -7.33 -5.52
CA VAL A 23 -1.94 -8.25 -4.38
C VAL A 23 -2.06 -9.70 -4.86
N ALA A 24 -3.03 -9.98 -5.74
CA ALA A 24 -3.21 -11.31 -6.31
C ALA A 24 -1.96 -11.78 -7.07
N ALA A 25 -1.30 -10.89 -7.84
CA ALA A 25 -0.07 -11.21 -8.54
C ALA A 25 1.09 -11.56 -7.59
N PHE A 26 1.30 -10.80 -6.51
CA PHE A 26 2.34 -11.10 -5.53
C PHE A 26 2.08 -12.40 -4.78
N VAL A 27 0.83 -12.65 -4.38
CA VAL A 27 0.44 -13.91 -3.72
C VAL A 27 0.62 -15.10 -4.68
N ALA A 28 0.17 -14.99 -5.92
CA ALA A 28 0.32 -16.04 -6.92
C ALA A 28 1.80 -16.34 -7.22
N ALA A 29 2.63 -15.29 -7.35
CA ALA A 29 4.07 -15.43 -7.54
C ALA A 29 4.70 -16.17 -6.34
N ALA A 30 4.35 -15.79 -5.12
CA ALA A 30 4.86 -16.45 -3.90
C ALA A 30 4.47 -17.93 -3.81
N VAL A 31 3.22 -18.26 -4.12
CA VAL A 31 2.73 -19.65 -4.15
C VAL A 31 3.50 -20.47 -5.21
N ALA A 32 3.68 -19.91 -6.40
CA ALA A 32 4.37 -20.60 -7.51
C ALA A 32 5.87 -20.77 -7.28
N LEU A 33 6.56 -19.76 -6.72
CA LEU A 33 8.01 -19.74 -6.56
C LEU A 33 8.48 -20.43 -5.28
N PHE A 34 7.72 -20.31 -4.17
CA PHE A 34 8.17 -20.71 -2.83
C PHE A 34 7.35 -21.84 -2.19
N LYS A 35 6.42 -22.46 -2.95
CA LYS A 35 5.56 -23.59 -2.49
C LYS A 35 4.77 -23.29 -1.21
N LEU A 36 4.32 -22.05 -1.05
CA LEU A 36 3.44 -21.62 0.05
C LEU A 36 2.00 -22.05 -0.20
N THR A 37 1.22 -22.22 0.87
CA THR A 37 -0.24 -22.29 0.78
C THR A 37 -0.80 -20.93 0.39
N VAL A 38 -1.93 -20.92 -0.34
CA VAL A 38 -2.60 -19.67 -0.73
C VAL A 38 -2.99 -18.84 0.51
N PHE A 39 -3.45 -19.50 1.56
CA PHE A 39 -3.84 -18.85 2.80
C PHE A 39 -2.62 -18.26 3.54
N GLY A 40 -1.55 -19.04 3.71
CA GLY A 40 -0.33 -18.58 4.38
C GLY A 40 0.31 -17.40 3.65
N ALA A 41 0.39 -17.47 2.32
CA ALA A 41 0.91 -16.38 1.49
C ALA A 41 0.05 -15.11 1.60
N ALA A 42 -1.28 -15.23 1.55
CA ALA A 42 -2.18 -14.09 1.69
C ALA A 42 -2.13 -13.47 3.10
N ALA A 43 -2.10 -14.28 4.15
CA ALA A 43 -2.02 -13.83 5.53
C ALA A 43 -0.71 -13.10 5.82
N LEU A 44 0.42 -13.67 5.41
CA LEU A 44 1.73 -13.04 5.57
C LEU A 44 1.79 -11.72 4.77
N TYR A 45 1.36 -11.73 3.51
CA TYR A 45 1.31 -10.52 2.70
C TYR A 45 0.43 -9.45 3.35
N PHE A 46 -0.73 -9.81 3.89
CA PHE A 46 -1.64 -8.88 4.56
C PHE A 46 -0.99 -8.22 5.77
N VAL A 47 -0.29 -8.98 6.62
CA VAL A 47 0.42 -8.43 7.81
C VAL A 47 1.54 -7.47 7.39
N VAL A 48 2.34 -7.86 6.39
CA VAL A 48 3.41 -7.00 5.84
C VAL A 48 2.81 -5.71 5.26
N TRP A 49 1.76 -5.84 4.46
CA TRP A 49 1.07 -4.72 3.84
C TRP A 49 0.47 -3.76 4.86
N TRP A 50 -0.22 -4.29 5.88
CA TRP A 50 -0.82 -3.50 6.96
C TRP A 50 0.23 -2.71 7.74
N THR A 51 1.35 -3.36 8.06
CA THR A 51 2.46 -2.72 8.78
C THR A 51 3.08 -1.58 7.96
N LEU A 52 3.32 -1.81 6.66
CA LEU A 52 3.90 -0.80 5.78
C LEU A 52 2.94 0.35 5.45
N LEU A 53 1.62 0.11 5.49
CA LEU A 53 0.65 1.18 5.32
C LEU A 53 0.90 2.30 6.33
N PHE A 54 1.05 1.96 7.61
CA PHE A 54 1.34 2.95 8.65
C PHE A 54 2.71 3.60 8.50
N ALA A 55 3.71 2.86 8.01
CA ALA A 55 5.03 3.42 7.73
C ALA A 55 5.01 4.44 6.57
N ILE A 56 4.17 4.23 5.56
CA ILE A 56 4.09 5.07 4.35
C ILE A 56 3.13 6.26 4.53
N LEU A 57 2.10 6.13 5.36
CA LEU A 57 1.12 7.17 5.62
C LEU A 57 1.70 8.57 5.98
N PRO A 58 2.72 8.71 6.85
CA PRO A 58 3.23 10.04 7.22
C PRO A 58 4.08 10.69 6.13
N ILE A 59 4.52 9.93 5.12
CA ILE A 59 5.40 10.46 4.08
C ILE A 59 4.65 11.49 3.25
N ARG A 60 5.28 12.67 3.11
CA ARG A 60 4.85 13.73 2.19
C ARG A 60 3.50 14.37 2.53
N ASN A 61 3.10 14.30 3.80
CA ASN A 61 2.02 15.14 4.32
C ASN A 61 2.48 16.58 4.47
N GLN A 62 1.61 17.51 4.11
CA GLN A 62 1.76 18.93 4.40
C GLN A 62 0.51 19.41 5.14
N PRO A 63 0.67 20.09 6.28
CA PRO A 63 -0.46 20.65 7.01
C PRO A 63 -1.15 21.74 6.19
N GLU A 64 -2.44 21.97 6.44
CA GLU A 64 -3.15 23.12 5.86
C GLU A 64 -2.69 24.41 6.56
N ILE A 65 -2.23 25.38 5.78
CA ILE A 65 -1.66 26.66 6.28
C ILE A 65 -2.63 27.82 5.99
N ARG A 66 -3.58 27.62 5.07
CA ARG A 66 -4.55 28.65 4.68
C ARG A 66 -5.66 28.77 5.73
N PRO A 67 -5.78 29.92 6.44
CA PRO A 67 -6.76 30.10 7.51
C PRO A 67 -8.21 29.84 7.07
N GLU A 68 -8.54 30.15 5.82
CA GLU A 68 -9.87 29.99 5.24
C GLU A 68 -10.28 28.53 4.98
N HIS A 69 -9.33 27.58 4.99
CA HIS A 69 -9.60 26.15 4.82
C HIS A 69 -9.63 25.39 6.17
N ILE A 70 -9.25 26.04 7.27
CA ILE A 70 -9.20 25.42 8.60
C ILE A 70 -10.60 25.44 9.23
N VAL A 71 -11.10 24.25 9.58
CA VAL A 71 -12.43 24.08 10.21
C VAL A 71 -12.27 24.11 11.74
N PRO A 72 -13.22 24.69 12.50
CA PRO A 72 -13.16 24.67 13.96
C PRO A 72 -13.04 23.23 14.51
N GLY A 73 -12.03 23.00 15.36
CA GLY A 73 -11.73 21.67 15.90
C GLY A 73 -10.82 20.79 15.03
N GLN A 74 -10.31 21.29 13.89
CA GLN A 74 -9.31 20.59 13.09
C GLN A 74 -7.97 20.52 13.82
N ASP A 75 -7.34 19.35 13.85
CA ASP A 75 -5.97 19.18 14.34
C ASP A 75 -4.99 19.98 13.44
N PRO A 76 -4.16 20.89 13.99
CA PRO A 76 -3.17 21.65 13.24
C PRO A 76 -2.20 20.79 12.40
N GLY A 77 -2.00 19.53 12.78
CA GLY A 77 -1.17 18.58 12.05
C GLY A 77 -1.89 17.85 10.91
N ALA A 78 -3.20 18.04 10.74
CA ALA A 78 -3.97 17.29 9.75
C ALA A 78 -3.52 17.65 8.32
N PRO A 79 -3.33 16.65 7.44
CA PRO A 79 -2.84 16.90 6.09
C PRO A 79 -3.89 17.58 5.23
N ALA A 80 -3.51 18.65 4.54
CA ALA A 80 -4.38 19.37 3.60
C ALA A 80 -4.91 18.46 2.47
N THR A 81 -4.04 17.57 1.97
CA THR A 81 -4.40 16.56 0.96
C THR A 81 -3.87 15.18 1.37
N PRO A 82 -4.71 14.27 1.88
CA PRO A 82 -4.27 12.97 2.39
C PRO A 82 -3.70 12.02 1.32
N ARG A 83 -4.03 12.24 0.03
CA ARG A 83 -3.56 11.46 -1.15
C ARG A 83 -3.66 9.93 -0.97
N LEU A 84 -4.68 9.44 -0.26
CA LEU A 84 -4.80 8.04 0.17
C LEU A 84 -4.71 7.03 -0.97
N ARG A 85 -5.22 7.37 -2.16
CA ARG A 85 -5.20 6.49 -3.35
C ARG A 85 -3.78 6.23 -3.84
N GLU A 86 -2.96 7.28 -3.91
CA GLU A 86 -1.56 7.14 -4.30
C GLU A 86 -0.78 6.34 -3.25
N LYS A 87 -1.04 6.61 -1.96
CA LYS A 87 -0.41 5.90 -0.85
C LYS A 87 -0.75 4.41 -0.87
N ALA A 88 -2.00 4.02 -1.15
CA ALA A 88 -2.39 2.62 -1.26
C ALA A 88 -1.60 1.87 -2.34
N VAL A 89 -1.43 2.47 -3.53
CA VAL A 89 -0.63 1.86 -4.62
C VAL A 89 0.84 1.71 -4.21
N TRP A 90 1.42 2.75 -3.61
CA TRP A 90 2.79 2.69 -3.10
C TRP A 90 2.96 1.61 -2.02
N THR A 91 2.03 1.53 -1.07
CA THR A 91 2.05 0.49 -0.03
C THR A 91 2.02 -0.89 -0.63
N THR A 92 1.17 -1.15 -1.63
CA THR A 92 1.11 -2.45 -2.30
C THR A 92 2.41 -2.83 -2.99
N LEU A 93 3.08 -1.87 -3.65
CA LEU A 93 4.37 -2.12 -4.32
C LEU A 93 5.50 -2.35 -3.32
N PHE A 94 5.63 -1.50 -2.30
CA PHE A 94 6.64 -1.66 -1.26
C PHE A 94 6.43 -2.94 -0.45
N ALA A 95 5.18 -3.26 -0.10
CA ALA A 95 4.85 -4.52 0.57
C ALA A 95 5.17 -5.73 -0.29
N GLY A 96 4.90 -5.68 -1.60
CA GLY A 96 5.33 -6.72 -2.55
C GLY A 96 6.83 -6.95 -2.54
N ALA A 97 7.62 -5.86 -2.59
CA ALA A 97 9.07 -5.95 -2.54
C ALA A 97 9.57 -6.56 -1.21
N VAL A 98 9.06 -6.07 -0.07
CA VAL A 98 9.45 -6.56 1.26
C VAL A 98 9.03 -8.02 1.47
N PHE A 99 7.83 -8.38 1.01
CA PHE A 99 7.32 -9.75 1.07
C PHE A 99 8.21 -10.71 0.28
N LEU A 100 8.51 -10.40 -0.99
CA LEU A 100 9.39 -11.23 -1.81
C LEU A 100 10.82 -11.31 -1.25
N ALA A 101 11.35 -10.21 -0.71
CA ALA A 101 12.64 -10.22 -0.03
C ALA A 101 12.62 -11.12 1.22
N ALA A 102 11.55 -11.07 2.02
CA ALA A 102 11.40 -11.93 3.19
C ALA A 102 11.34 -13.42 2.80
N LEU A 103 10.62 -13.78 1.73
CA LEU A 103 10.57 -15.16 1.24
C LEU A 103 11.92 -15.65 0.68
N ALA A 104 12.71 -14.76 0.10
CA ALA A 104 14.03 -15.10 -0.44
C ALA A 104 15.09 -15.26 0.66
N ILE A 105 15.00 -14.46 1.73
CA ILE A 105 15.96 -14.49 2.85
C ILE A 105 15.62 -15.61 3.84
N PHE A 106 14.34 -15.76 4.15
CA PHE A 106 13.86 -16.76 5.11
C PHE A 106 13.25 -17.94 4.34
N PRO A 107 13.77 -19.17 4.51
CA PRO A 107 13.18 -20.35 3.90
C PRO A 107 11.85 -20.68 4.59
N LEU A 108 10.79 -20.05 4.10
CA LEU A 108 9.42 -20.12 4.63
C LEU A 108 8.57 -21.21 3.95
N ALA A 109 9.23 -22.24 3.41
CA ALA A 109 8.57 -23.30 2.67
C ALA A 109 7.56 -24.06 3.57
N GLY A 110 6.31 -24.17 3.12
CA GLY A 110 5.27 -24.97 3.79
C GLY A 110 4.34 -24.23 4.76
N LEU A 111 4.37 -22.89 4.81
CA LEU A 111 3.36 -22.05 5.49
C LEU A 111 1.99 -22.06 4.79
#